data_AF-A0A1M7R0K1-F1
#
_entry.id   AF-A0A1M7R0K1-F1
#
_cell.length_a   1.000
_cell.length_b   1.000
_cell.length_c   1.000
_cell.angle_alpha   90.00
_cell.angle_beta   90.00
_cell.angle_gamma   90.00
#
_symmetry.space_group_name_H-M   'P 1'
#
loop_
_entity.id
_entity.type
_entity.pdbx_description
1 polymer ?
#
loop_
_entity_poly.entity_id
_entity_poly.type
_entity_poly.pdbx_seq_one_letter_code
_entity_poly.pdbx_strand_id
1 'polypeptide(L)'
;MALSPEQRDQIERRIRAAIDRLLAGQIPAGGACDVKTLAREAGISRAALYRTWGHLKDEFEKRRAAAWAAGQQPDPREARIARLRGQNQRLTHKLARTHTEFSQLKERHQLALSALAAKDDEVQRLRRELSTFSRTSPAPVPEQRQRDDACDAVPLPPGLRLADAVRHAQYDR
;
A
#
# COMPACT_ATOMS: atom_id res chain seq x y z
N MET A 1 -42.31 25.12 -37.37
CA MET A 1 -41.27 26.10 -37.78
C MET A 1 -40.04 25.32 -38.23
N ALA A 2 -39.79 25.23 -39.54
CA ALA A 2 -38.59 24.60 -40.06
C ALA A 2 -37.41 25.57 -39.96
N LEU A 3 -36.24 25.11 -39.52
CA LEU A 3 -35.02 25.92 -39.47
C LEU A 3 -34.57 26.28 -40.90
N SER A 4 -34.18 27.55 -41.09
CA SER A 4 -33.51 28.00 -42.32
C SER A 4 -32.19 27.24 -42.53
N PRO A 5 -31.75 27.01 -43.79
CA PRO A 5 -30.44 26.43 -44.09
C PRO A 5 -29.28 27.16 -43.36
N GLU A 6 -29.29 28.48 -43.33
CA GLU A 6 -28.25 29.28 -42.65
C GLU A 6 -28.24 29.05 -41.14
N GLN A 7 -29.43 28.89 -40.54
CA GLN A 7 -29.56 28.59 -39.11
C GLN A 7 -29.06 27.19 -38.79
N ARG A 8 -29.29 26.23 -39.69
CA ARG A 8 -28.77 24.87 -39.57
C ARG A 8 -27.25 24.86 -39.59
N ASP A 9 -26.65 25.53 -40.58
CA ASP A 9 -25.19 25.62 -40.71
C ASP A 9 -24.56 26.30 -39.49
N GLN A 10 -25.21 27.36 -38.97
CA GLN A 10 -24.73 28.04 -37.78
C GLN A 10 -24.76 27.15 -36.52
N ILE A 11 -25.82 26.34 -36.36
CA ILE A 11 -25.92 25.39 -35.24
C ILE A 11 -24.85 24.30 -35.40
N GLU A 12 -24.67 23.76 -36.60
CA GLU A 12 -23.67 22.74 -36.90
C GLU A 12 -22.24 23.23 -36.61
N ARG A 13 -21.90 24.45 -37.02
CA ARG A 13 -20.62 25.10 -36.67
C ARG A 13 -20.43 25.22 -35.16
N ARG A 14 -21.47 25.63 -34.42
CA ARG A 14 -21.41 25.72 -32.95
C ARG A 14 -21.20 24.35 -32.30
N ILE A 15 -21.85 23.31 -32.80
CA ILE A 15 -21.68 21.94 -32.28
C ILE A 15 -20.25 21.46 -32.54
N ARG A 16 -19.72 21.60 -33.76
CA ARG A 16 -18.32 21.21 -34.06
C ARG A 16 -17.31 21.99 -33.20
N ALA A 17 -17.49 23.30 -33.03
CA ALA A 17 -16.64 24.08 -32.14
C ALA A 17 -16.72 23.62 -30.67
N ALA A 18 -17.89 23.17 -30.21
CA ALA A 18 -18.04 22.57 -28.88
C ALA A 18 -17.36 21.19 -28.78
N ILE A 19 -17.43 20.37 -29.83
CA ILE A 19 -16.69 19.09 -29.94
C ILE A 19 -15.19 19.33 -29.75
N ASP A 20 -14.63 20.28 -30.52
CA ASP A 20 -13.19 20.54 -30.49
C ASP A 20 -12.73 21.02 -29.11
N ARG A 21 -13.49 21.92 -28.46
CA ARG A 21 -13.19 22.39 -27.10
C ARG A 21 -13.22 21.26 -26.06
N LEU A 22 -14.24 20.42 -26.10
CA LEU A 22 -14.36 19.29 -25.15
C LEU A 22 -13.24 18.26 -25.36
N LEU A 23 -12.89 17.95 -26.62
CA LEU A 23 -11.81 17.01 -26.93
C LEU A 23 -10.42 17.57 -26.61
N ALA A 24 -10.25 18.89 -26.65
CA ALA A 24 -9.05 19.57 -26.16
C ALA A 24 -8.96 19.63 -24.63
N GLY A 25 -9.96 19.11 -23.91
CA GLY A 25 -10.01 19.10 -22.44
C GLY A 25 -10.47 20.41 -21.81
N GLN A 26 -11.02 21.34 -22.59
CA GLN A 26 -11.68 22.55 -22.08
C GLN A 26 -13.07 22.19 -21.56
N ILE A 27 -13.11 21.42 -20.47
CA ILE A 27 -14.35 20.95 -19.87
C ILE A 27 -14.93 22.03 -18.96
N PRO A 28 -16.18 22.50 -19.19
CA PRO A 28 -16.83 23.48 -18.34
C PRO A 28 -17.01 22.95 -16.91
N ALA A 29 -17.08 23.85 -15.93
CA ALA A 29 -17.29 23.49 -14.53
C ALA A 29 -18.57 22.63 -14.37
N GLY A 30 -18.45 21.53 -13.62
CA GLY A 30 -19.55 20.58 -13.41
C GLY A 30 -19.97 19.76 -14.65
N GLY A 31 -19.32 19.93 -15.81
CA GLY A 31 -19.54 19.10 -17.01
C GLY A 31 -18.62 17.88 -17.06
N ALA A 32 -18.67 17.10 -18.12
CA ALA A 32 -17.67 16.06 -18.43
C ALA A 32 -17.41 16.08 -19.94
N CYS A 33 -16.43 15.33 -20.44
CA CYS A 33 -16.29 15.13 -21.89
C CYS A 33 -17.40 14.19 -22.43
N ASP A 34 -18.67 14.56 -22.27
CA ASP A 34 -19.85 13.75 -22.60
C ASP A 34 -20.86 14.47 -23.51
N VAL A 35 -21.80 13.69 -24.07
CA VAL A 35 -22.83 14.17 -25.00
C VAL A 35 -23.78 15.19 -24.33
N LYS A 36 -23.98 15.07 -23.02
CA LYS A 36 -24.84 16.00 -22.26
C LYS A 36 -24.21 17.40 -22.21
N THR A 37 -22.92 17.45 -21.91
CA THR A 37 -22.12 18.68 -21.87
C THR A 37 -21.99 19.26 -23.27
N LEU A 38 -21.80 18.42 -24.29
CA LEU A 38 -21.79 18.86 -25.69
C LEU A 38 -23.08 19.61 -26.07
N ALA A 39 -24.25 19.04 -25.76
CA ALA A 39 -25.53 19.69 -26.06
C ALA A 39 -25.65 21.06 -25.36
N ARG A 40 -25.24 21.13 -24.08
CA ARG A 40 -25.26 22.36 -23.29
C ARG A 40 -24.32 23.42 -23.86
N GLU A 41 -23.07 23.05 -24.17
CA GLU A 41 -22.06 23.96 -24.72
C GLU A 41 -22.39 24.43 -26.15
N ALA A 42 -23.06 23.59 -26.93
CA ALA A 42 -23.58 23.95 -28.24
C ALA A 42 -24.86 24.81 -28.15
N GLY A 43 -25.47 24.93 -26.97
CA GLY A 43 -26.70 25.68 -26.73
C GLY A 43 -27.92 25.07 -27.41
N ILE A 44 -27.98 23.74 -27.50
CA ILE A 44 -29.12 22.99 -28.04
C ILE A 44 -29.66 21.99 -27.02
N SER A 45 -30.90 21.55 -27.21
CA SER A 45 -31.45 20.49 -26.35
C SER A 45 -30.79 19.14 -26.65
N ARG A 46 -30.68 18.28 -25.63
CA ARG A 46 -30.20 16.90 -25.81
C ARG A 46 -31.05 16.17 -26.85
N ALA A 47 -32.37 16.33 -26.81
CA ALA A 47 -33.27 15.70 -27.79
C ALA A 47 -32.97 16.13 -29.23
N ALA A 48 -32.67 17.41 -29.48
CA ALA A 48 -32.28 17.89 -30.80
C ALA A 48 -30.94 17.28 -31.25
N LEU A 49 -29.99 17.10 -30.32
CA LEU A 49 -28.71 16.46 -30.62
C LEU A 49 -28.89 15.00 -31.07
N TYR A 50 -29.78 14.23 -30.43
CA TYR A 50 -30.03 12.84 -30.84
C TYR A 50 -30.88 12.73 -32.12
N ARG A 51 -31.86 13.61 -32.33
CA ARG A 51 -32.83 13.47 -33.44
C ARG A 51 -32.41 14.19 -34.72
N THR A 52 -31.95 15.44 -34.58
CA THR A 52 -31.66 16.32 -35.73
C THR A 52 -30.16 16.32 -36.06
N TRP A 53 -29.31 16.24 -35.04
CA TRP A 53 -27.86 16.36 -35.17
C TRP A 53 -27.12 15.06 -34.82
N GLY A 54 -27.76 13.91 -35.02
CA GLY A 54 -27.23 12.61 -34.61
C GLY A 54 -25.86 12.29 -35.22
N HIS A 55 -25.63 12.70 -36.47
CA HIS A 55 -24.34 12.54 -37.12
C HIS A 55 -23.18 13.27 -36.40
N LEU A 56 -23.43 14.43 -35.78
CA LEU A 56 -22.42 15.16 -35.01
C LEU A 56 -22.18 14.54 -33.64
N LYS A 57 -23.21 13.96 -33.02
CA LYS A 57 -23.04 13.12 -31.82
C LYS A 57 -22.13 11.94 -32.15
N ASP A 58 -22.38 11.25 -33.26
CA ASP A 58 -21.60 10.07 -33.63
C ASP A 58 -20.16 10.46 -34.02
N GLU A 59 -19.97 11.61 -34.67
CA GLU A 59 -18.64 12.20 -34.90
C GLU A 59 -17.90 12.43 -33.57
N PHE A 60 -18.56 13.05 -32.59
CA PHE A 60 -17.99 13.30 -31.26
C PHE A 60 -17.58 12.01 -30.56
N GLU A 61 -18.46 11.01 -30.54
CA GLU A 61 -18.19 9.72 -29.89
C GLU A 61 -17.03 8.98 -30.57
N LYS A 62 -16.99 8.97 -31.91
CA LYS A 62 -15.89 8.37 -32.68
C LYS A 62 -14.56 9.06 -32.38
N ARG A 63 -14.54 10.40 -32.37
CA ARG A 63 -13.33 11.18 -32.08
C ARG A 63 -12.88 11.00 -30.62
N ARG A 64 -13.81 10.95 -29.66
CA ARG A 64 -13.53 10.67 -28.26
C ARG A 64 -12.94 9.27 -28.07
N ALA A 65 -13.51 8.26 -28.73
CA ALA A 65 -12.99 6.89 -28.69
C ALA A 65 -11.59 6.79 -29.30
N ALA A 66 -11.34 7.48 -30.42
CA ALA A 66 -10.02 7.55 -31.03
C ALA A 66 -8.97 8.22 -30.10
N ALA A 67 -9.34 9.32 -29.44
CA ALA A 67 -8.48 9.99 -28.46
C ALA A 67 -8.12 9.04 -27.31
N TRP A 68 -9.11 8.33 -26.76
CA TRP A 68 -8.88 7.30 -25.73
C TRP A 68 -7.95 6.18 -26.20
N ALA A 69 -8.17 5.66 -27.42
CA ALA A 69 -7.31 4.62 -28.00
C ALA A 69 -5.87 5.11 -28.20
N ALA A 70 -5.67 6.41 -28.47
CA ALA A 70 -4.36 7.05 -28.53
C ALA A 70 -3.77 7.39 -27.14
N GLY A 71 -4.41 6.99 -26.05
CA GLY A 71 -3.96 7.26 -24.68
C GLY A 71 -4.23 8.70 -24.21
N GLN A 72 -4.95 9.49 -24.99
CA GLN A 72 -5.41 10.82 -24.57
C GLN A 72 -6.68 10.67 -23.75
N GLN A 73 -6.72 11.26 -22.55
CA GLN A 73 -7.94 11.41 -21.76
C GLN A 73 -8.35 12.88 -21.75
N PRO A 74 -9.26 13.29 -22.65
CA PRO A 74 -9.74 14.66 -22.72
C PRO A 74 -10.34 15.14 -21.39
N ASP A 75 -10.95 14.25 -20.61
CA ASP A 75 -11.47 14.59 -19.29
C ASP A 75 -10.38 14.44 -18.21
N PRO A 76 -9.93 15.55 -17.58
CA PRO A 76 -8.92 15.49 -16.52
C PRO A 76 -9.38 14.70 -15.28
N ARG A 77 -10.70 14.56 -15.05
CA ARG A 77 -11.22 13.76 -13.94
C ARG A 77 -11.06 12.28 -14.22
N GLU A 78 -11.30 11.84 -15.44
CA GLU A 78 -11.11 10.44 -15.82
C GLU A 78 -9.63 10.05 -15.68
N ALA A 79 -8.71 10.94 -16.08
CA ALA A 79 -7.27 10.76 -15.85
C ALA A 79 -6.93 10.66 -14.37
N ARG A 80 -7.50 11.55 -13.54
CA ARG A 80 -7.32 11.50 -12.09
C ARG A 80 -7.87 10.21 -11.48
N ILE A 81 -9.05 9.76 -11.91
CA ILE A 81 -9.67 8.51 -11.46
C ILE A 81 -8.80 7.31 -11.81
N ALA A 82 -8.31 7.24 -13.06
CA ALA A 82 -7.43 6.16 -13.51
C ALA A 82 -6.14 6.11 -12.67
N ARG A 83 -5.50 7.27 -12.46
CA ARG A 83 -4.31 7.38 -11.59
C ARG A 83 -4.60 6.93 -10.17
N LEU A 84 -5.68 7.41 -9.56
CA LEU A 84 -6.05 7.06 -8.19
C LEU A 84 -6.37 5.58 -8.05
N ARG A 85 -7.04 4.96 -9.03
CA ARG A 85 -7.29 3.51 -9.05
C ARG A 85 -5.99 2.72 -9.09
N GLY A 86 -5.05 3.10 -9.96
CA GLY A 86 -3.73 2.45 -10.02
C GLY A 86 -2.95 2.58 -8.71
N GLN A 87 -2.98 3.76 -8.08
CA GLN A 87 -2.37 3.98 -6.77
C GLN A 87 -3.04 3.13 -5.68
N ASN A 88 -4.37 3.08 -5.65
CA ASN A 88 -5.12 2.29 -4.69
C ASN A 88 -4.83 0.78 -4.84
N GLN A 89 -4.82 0.27 -6.08
CA GLN A 89 -4.43 -1.11 -6.36
C GLN A 89 -3.02 -1.41 -5.86
N ARG A 90 -2.04 -0.55 -6.14
CA ARG A 90 -0.66 -0.73 -5.67
C ARG A 90 -0.56 -0.75 -4.15
N LEU A 91 -1.27 0.15 -3.46
CA LEU A 91 -1.30 0.20 -2.01
C LEU A 91 -1.95 -1.04 -1.41
N THR A 92 -3.07 -1.49 -1.97
CA THR A 92 -3.75 -2.72 -1.53
C THR A 92 -2.86 -3.95 -1.68
N HIS A 93 -2.14 -4.09 -2.80
CA HIS A 93 -1.17 -5.17 -2.99
C HIS A 93 -0.02 -5.10 -1.97
N LYS A 94 0.53 -3.91 -1.74
CA LYS A 94 1.61 -3.73 -0.75
C LYS A 94 1.12 -4.09 0.65
N LEU A 95 -0.08 -3.65 1.02
CA LEU A 95 -0.69 -3.94 2.31
C LEU A 95 -0.89 -5.44 2.52
N ALA A 96 -1.47 -6.13 1.52
CA ALA A 96 -1.66 -7.57 1.56
C ALA A 96 -0.33 -8.31 1.76
N ARG A 97 0.70 -7.95 0.97
CA ARG A 97 2.05 -8.53 1.11
C ARG A 97 2.62 -8.30 2.50
N THR A 98 2.61 -7.07 3.00
CA THR A 98 3.14 -6.76 4.34
C THR A 98 2.37 -7.49 5.43
N HIS A 99 1.07 -7.70 5.27
CA HIS A 99 0.26 -8.44 6.22
C HIS A 99 0.63 -9.92 6.23
N THR A 100 0.84 -10.54 5.07
CA THR A 100 1.33 -11.91 4.96
C THR A 100 2.71 -12.07 5.59
N GLU A 101 3.65 -11.17 5.29
CA GLU A 101 5.01 -11.18 5.87
C GLU A 101 4.96 -11.01 7.40
N PHE A 102 4.10 -10.12 7.90
CA PHE A 102 3.90 -9.92 9.34
C PHE A 102 3.33 -11.16 10.04
N SER A 103 2.32 -11.81 9.44
CA SER A 103 1.73 -13.05 9.99
C SER A 103 2.76 -14.18 10.05
N GLN A 104 3.55 -14.37 8.99
CA GLN A 104 4.65 -15.36 8.99
C GLN A 104 5.71 -15.05 10.05
N LEU A 105 6.06 -13.77 10.22
CA LEU A 105 7.03 -13.37 11.25
C LEU A 105 6.49 -13.68 12.65
N LYS A 106 5.20 -13.41 12.89
CA LYS A 106 4.52 -13.71 14.16
C LYS A 106 4.52 -15.21 14.45
N GLU A 107 4.22 -16.04 13.46
CA GLU A 107 4.26 -17.50 13.60
C GLU A 107 5.67 -18.01 13.92
N ARG A 108 6.68 -17.54 13.18
CA ARG A 108 8.09 -17.91 13.44
C ARG A 108 8.54 -17.47 14.83
N HIS A 109 8.15 -16.27 15.25
CA HIS A 109 8.46 -15.77 16.59
C HIS A 109 7.83 -16.65 17.68
N GLN A 110 6.57 -17.05 17.50
CA GLN A 110 5.90 -17.96 18.43
C GLN A 110 6.61 -19.31 18.53
N LEU A 111 6.98 -19.90 17.39
CA LEU A 111 7.73 -21.17 17.35
C LEU A 111 9.08 -21.05 18.04
N ALA A 112 9.81 -19.95 17.83
CA ALA A 112 11.10 -19.70 18.46
C ALA A 112 10.97 -19.57 19.99
N LEU A 113 9.95 -18.88 20.48
CA LEU A 113 9.66 -18.78 21.92
C LEU A 113 9.34 -20.14 22.53
N SER A 114 8.51 -20.95 21.86
CA SER A 114 8.20 -22.32 22.32
C SER A 114 9.44 -23.20 22.34
N ALA A 115 10.30 -23.12 21.33
CA ALA A 115 11.55 -23.87 21.29
C ALA A 115 12.53 -23.44 22.41
N LEU A 116 12.63 -22.14 22.67
CA LEU A 116 13.47 -21.61 23.76
C LEU A 116 12.99 -22.11 25.12
N ALA A 117 11.68 -22.02 25.38
CA ALA A 117 11.09 -22.54 26.62
C ALA A 117 11.37 -24.03 26.82
N ALA A 118 11.21 -24.85 25.77
CA ALA A 118 11.52 -26.27 25.83
C ALA A 118 13.01 -26.56 26.12
N LYS A 119 13.92 -25.72 25.61
CA LYS A 119 15.36 -25.83 25.88
C LYS A 119 15.69 -25.42 27.31
N ASP A 120 15.06 -24.37 27.82
CA ASP A 120 15.22 -23.95 29.21
C ASP A 120 14.73 -25.04 30.18
N ASP A 121 13.60 -25.67 29.90
CA ASP A 121 13.09 -26.81 30.68
C ASP A 121 14.07 -27.99 30.69
N GLU A 122 14.65 -28.33 29.53
CA GLU A 122 15.65 -29.39 29.40
C GLU A 122 16.92 -29.06 30.19
N VAL A 123 17.45 -27.84 30.08
CA VAL A 123 18.61 -27.39 30.84
C VAL A 123 18.33 -27.45 32.35
N GLN A 124 17.14 -27.05 32.77
CA GLN A 124 16.75 -27.17 34.17
C GLN A 124 16.68 -28.62 34.63
N ARG A 125 16.13 -29.53 33.81
CA ARG A 125 16.10 -30.97 34.12
C ARG A 125 17.51 -31.52 34.32
N LEU A 126 18.39 -31.27 33.35
CA LEU A 126 19.79 -31.74 33.40
C LEU A 126 20.55 -31.17 34.61
N ARG A 127 20.33 -29.90 34.97
CA ARG A 127 20.91 -29.30 36.17
C ARG A 127 20.42 -29.98 37.46
N ARG A 128 19.14 -30.33 37.54
CA ARG A 128 18.58 -31.08 38.69
C ARG A 128 19.17 -32.49 38.78
N GLU A 129 19.32 -33.18 37.65
CA GLU A 129 19.94 -34.51 37.58
C GLU A 129 21.40 -34.47 38.06
N LEU A 130 22.21 -33.54 37.54
CA LEU A 130 23.61 -33.34 37.97
C LEU A 130 23.71 -33.01 39.46
N SER A 131 22.81 -32.15 39.97
CA SER A 131 22.76 -31.79 41.39
C SER A 131 22.35 -32.94 42.30
N THR A 132 21.63 -33.93 41.77
CA THR A 132 21.23 -35.15 42.48
C THR A 132 22.38 -36.15 42.46
N PHE A 133 23.02 -36.35 41.32
CA PHE A 133 24.20 -37.21 41.16
C PHE A 133 25.39 -36.76 42.03
N SER A 134 25.63 -35.45 42.10
CA SER A 134 26.67 -34.89 42.99
C SER A 134 26.38 -35.11 44.48
N ARG A 135 25.11 -35.31 44.87
CA ARG A 135 24.71 -35.61 46.25
C ARG A 135 24.77 -37.09 46.59
N THR A 136 24.73 -37.97 45.59
CA THR A 136 24.79 -39.43 45.77
C THR A 136 26.18 -40.03 45.52
N SER A 137 27.14 -39.27 44.99
CA SER A 137 28.56 -39.68 45.08
C SER A 137 29.01 -39.68 46.54
N PRO A 138 29.54 -40.82 47.06
CA PRO A 138 30.07 -40.85 48.42
C PRO A 138 31.26 -39.88 48.48
N ALA A 139 31.21 -38.97 49.45
CA ALA A 139 32.31 -38.06 49.72
C ALA A 139 33.59 -38.89 49.93
N PRO A 140 34.71 -38.62 49.22
CA PRO A 140 36.00 -38.96 49.77
C PRO A 140 36.12 -38.15 51.06
N VAL A 141 36.21 -38.85 52.18
CA VAL A 141 36.44 -38.31 53.52
C VAL A 141 37.61 -37.32 53.43
N PRO A 142 37.41 -36.02 53.72
CA PRO A 142 38.54 -35.13 53.88
C PRO A 142 39.14 -35.41 55.26
N GLU A 143 40.35 -35.99 55.28
CA GLU A 143 41.22 -35.93 56.46
C GLU A 143 41.37 -34.47 56.87
N GLN A 144 40.86 -34.15 58.07
CA GLN A 144 41.08 -32.88 58.74
C GLN A 144 42.59 -32.70 58.96
N ARG A 145 43.24 -31.92 58.11
CA ARG A 145 44.47 -31.20 58.48
C ARG A 145 44.13 -29.74 58.73
N GLN A 146 43.87 -29.50 60.00
CA GLN A 146 43.98 -28.24 60.70
C GLN A 146 45.19 -27.43 60.23
N ARG A 147 44.95 -26.20 59.77
CA ARG A 147 45.83 -25.05 59.99
C ARG A 147 45.08 -23.75 59.75
N ASP A 148 45.14 -22.93 60.79
CA ASP A 148 44.76 -21.53 60.85
C ASP A 148 45.45 -20.71 59.75
N ASP A 149 44.73 -19.74 59.17
CA ASP A 149 45.10 -18.31 59.24
C ASP A 149 44.33 -17.45 58.21
N ALA A 150 43.70 -16.41 58.76
CA ALA A 150 43.39 -15.06 58.29
C ALA A 150 43.28 -14.65 56.79
N CYS A 151 42.40 -13.65 56.62
CA CYS A 151 42.33 -12.59 55.62
C CYS A 151 41.46 -12.79 54.36
N ASP A 152 40.25 -12.24 54.47
CA ASP A 152 39.73 -11.15 53.65
C ASP A 152 39.74 -11.25 52.10
N ALA A 153 38.50 -11.33 51.60
CA ALA A 153 37.91 -10.56 50.50
C ALA A 153 38.52 -10.65 49.09
N VAL A 154 37.74 -11.20 48.15
CA VAL A 154 37.79 -10.83 46.72
C VAL A 154 36.35 -10.78 46.15
N PRO A 155 36.00 -9.81 45.27
CA PRO A 155 34.65 -9.28 45.11
C PRO A 155 33.85 -9.83 43.91
N LEU A 156 32.54 -9.60 43.98
CA LEU A 156 31.54 -9.82 42.92
C LEU A 156 31.82 -8.99 41.64
N PRO A 157 31.61 -9.54 40.43
CA PRO A 157 31.60 -8.73 39.21
C PRO A 157 30.24 -8.03 39.00
N PRO A 158 30.22 -6.75 38.58
CA PRO A 158 29.01 -5.97 38.38
C PRO A 158 28.32 -6.24 37.03
N GLY A 159 27.01 -6.09 37.04
CA GLY A 159 26.10 -6.35 35.93
C GLY A 159 26.21 -5.40 34.73
N LEU A 160 25.67 -5.93 33.64
CA LEU A 160 25.42 -5.31 32.35
C LEU A 160 24.52 -4.07 32.46
N ARG A 161 25.00 -2.91 31.99
CA ARG A 161 24.17 -1.82 31.47
C ARG A 161 24.89 -1.01 30.40
N LEU A 162 24.44 -1.13 29.16
CA LEU A 162 24.42 -0.11 28.09
C LEU A 162 23.64 -0.77 26.93
N ALA A 163 22.35 -0.48 26.73
CA ALA A 163 21.80 0.73 26.11
C ALA A 163 22.48 1.07 24.77
N ASP A 164 21.62 1.16 23.74
CA ASP A 164 21.83 1.80 22.43
C ASP A 164 22.58 1.05 21.32
N ALA A 165 21.81 0.48 20.38
CA ALA A 165 22.05 0.60 18.94
C ALA A 165 20.81 0.15 18.12
N VAL A 166 19.73 0.95 18.17
CA VAL A 166 18.72 1.00 17.08
C VAL A 166 18.93 2.31 16.33
N ARG A 167 19.68 2.26 15.23
CA ARG A 167 19.54 3.13 14.05
C ARG A 167 20.71 2.88 13.10
N HIS A 168 20.44 2.27 11.95
CA HIS A 168 20.87 2.69 10.61
C HIS A 168 20.83 1.51 9.64
N ALA A 169 19.76 1.43 8.84
CA ALA A 169 19.80 0.93 7.45
C ALA A 169 18.40 1.05 6.81
N GLN A 170 17.96 2.27 6.57
CA GLN A 170 17.05 2.59 5.47
C GLN A 170 17.63 3.81 4.76
N TYR A 171 18.37 3.58 3.68
CA TYR A 171 18.52 4.47 2.51
C TYR A 171 19.41 3.75 1.48
N ASP A 172 18.77 3.06 0.54
CA ASP A 172 19.22 2.88 -0.86
C ASP A 172 18.02 2.28 -1.62
N ARG A 173 17.25 3.14 -2.29
CA ARG A 173 17.25 3.43 -3.75
C ARG A 173 16.55 2.36 -4.58
#